data_AF-A0A951YJJ1-F1
#
_entry.id   AF-A0A951YJJ1-F1
#
_cell.length_a   1.000
_cell.length_b   1.000
_cell.length_c   1.000
_cell.angle_alpha   90.00
_cell.angle_beta   90.00
_cell.angle_gamma   90.00
#
_symmetry.space_group_name_H-M   'P 1'
#
loop_
_entity.id
_entity.type
_entity.pdbx_description
1 polymer ?
#
loop_
_entity_poly.entity_id
_entity_poly.type
_entity_poly.pdbx_seq_one_letter_code
_entity_poly.pdbx_strand_id
1 'polypeptide(L)'
;MNRQLRRAQAKLDEKAEKEKSKKRQARRARIDAIRSRRSSRPTTAASKGPAGPDLRQVNVKALTPEQRRKLPGRFSGALMIATVFFIVLQAAVPPEESSVVTSLTGAGFFLLFGYFSVLFQLRQGRPNAITMTLVTGAALTLGVLATRFFGTATGLDLNFVILVLVGAAGVVGGAYLGRLVFYAAPPQRR
;
A
#
# COMPACT_ATOMS: atom_id res chain seq x y z
N MET A 1 -40.35 -62.95 18.33
CA MET A 1 -40.12 -62.38 16.99
C MET A 1 -39.48 -60.98 17.04
N ASN A 2 -38.34 -60.80 17.74
CA ASN A 2 -37.72 -59.47 17.93
C ASN A 2 -36.17 -59.45 17.99
N ARG A 3 -35.52 -60.62 17.81
CA ARG A 3 -34.04 -60.74 17.79
C ARG A 3 -33.44 -60.57 16.39
N GLN A 4 -34.17 -60.93 15.34
CA GLN A 4 -33.69 -60.82 13.96
C GLN A 4 -33.68 -59.36 13.47
N LEU A 5 -34.69 -58.57 13.84
CA LEU A 5 -34.75 -57.12 13.55
C LEU A 5 -33.62 -56.34 14.25
N ARG A 6 -33.31 -56.67 15.51
CA ARG A 6 -32.17 -56.07 16.24
C ARG A 6 -30.81 -56.43 15.63
N ARG A 7 -30.64 -57.66 15.10
CA ARG A 7 -29.42 -58.06 14.39
C ARG A 7 -29.27 -57.36 13.04
N ALA A 8 -30.38 -57.08 12.36
CA ALA A 8 -30.37 -56.31 11.11
C ALA A 8 -30.04 -54.83 11.36
N GLN A 9 -30.62 -54.22 12.39
CA GLN A 9 -30.29 -52.84 12.81
C GLN A 9 -28.84 -52.72 13.26
N ALA A 10 -28.34 -53.64 14.10
CA ALA A 10 -26.94 -53.63 14.52
C ALA A 10 -25.95 -53.71 13.34
N LYS A 11 -26.28 -54.49 12.30
CA LYS A 11 -25.44 -54.57 11.08
C LYS A 11 -25.50 -53.30 10.22
N LEU A 12 -26.61 -52.57 10.23
CA LEU A 12 -26.75 -51.29 9.52
C LEU A 12 -26.00 -50.19 10.28
N ASP A 13 -26.12 -50.16 11.61
CA ASP A 13 -25.41 -49.21 12.46
C ASP A 13 -23.89 -49.42 12.38
N GLU A 14 -23.43 -50.68 12.40
CA GLU A 14 -22.01 -51.01 12.24
C GLU A 14 -21.47 -50.57 10.86
N LYS A 15 -22.28 -50.69 9.80
CA LYS A 15 -21.92 -50.17 8.47
C LYS A 15 -21.87 -48.65 8.43
N ALA A 16 -22.82 -47.98 9.07
CA ALA A 16 -22.87 -46.51 9.14
C ALA A 16 -21.67 -45.95 9.94
N GLU A 17 -21.28 -46.60 11.04
CA GLU A 17 -20.10 -46.21 11.82
C GLU A 17 -18.80 -46.44 11.05
N LYS A 18 -18.69 -47.55 10.32
CA LYS A 18 -17.55 -47.81 9.41
C LYS A 18 -17.46 -46.78 8.30
N GLU A 19 -18.58 -46.30 7.76
CA GLU A 19 -18.57 -45.25 6.73
C GLU A 19 -18.23 -43.87 7.31
N LYS A 20 -18.76 -43.54 8.49
CA LYS A 20 -18.49 -42.27 9.20
C LYS A 20 -17.02 -42.17 9.63
N SER A 21 -16.43 -43.26 10.11
CA SER A 21 -15.00 -43.32 10.45
C SER A 21 -14.11 -43.18 9.22
N LYS A 22 -14.43 -43.86 8.10
CA LYS A 22 -13.73 -43.68 6.80
C LYS A 22 -13.79 -42.24 6.30
N LYS A 23 -14.95 -41.59 6.34
CA LYS A 23 -15.10 -40.16 5.95
C LYS A 23 -14.29 -39.23 6.85
N ARG A 24 -14.24 -39.49 8.16
CA ARG A 24 -13.43 -38.71 9.11
C ARG A 24 -11.92 -38.88 8.86
N GLN A 25 -11.46 -40.10 8.60
CA GLN A 25 -10.07 -40.40 8.28
C GLN A 25 -9.65 -39.74 6.96
N ALA A 26 -10.49 -39.80 5.91
CA ALA A 26 -10.21 -39.14 4.64
C ALA A 26 -10.12 -37.61 4.77
N ARG A 27 -10.97 -37.00 5.61
CA ARG A 27 -10.86 -35.55 5.91
C ARG A 27 -9.57 -35.21 6.65
N ARG A 28 -9.17 -36.00 7.65
CA ARG A 28 -7.91 -35.81 8.37
C ARG A 28 -6.71 -35.95 7.44
N ALA A 29 -6.66 -37.01 6.62
CA ALA A 29 -5.61 -37.22 5.63
C ALA A 29 -5.49 -36.07 4.61
N ARG A 30 -6.63 -35.49 4.16
CA ARG A 30 -6.61 -34.29 3.30
C ARG A 30 -6.02 -33.07 4.01
N ILE A 31 -6.40 -32.83 5.26
CA ILE A 31 -5.89 -31.70 6.05
C ILE A 31 -4.39 -31.88 6.33
N ASP A 32 -3.97 -33.09 6.68
CA ASP A 32 -2.56 -33.41 6.96
C ASP A 32 -1.72 -33.34 5.68
N ALA A 33 -2.25 -33.73 4.52
CA ALA A 33 -1.59 -33.55 3.22
C ALA A 33 -1.44 -32.06 2.83
N ILE A 34 -2.41 -31.20 3.18
CA ILE A 34 -2.32 -29.76 2.96
C ILE A 34 -1.32 -29.12 3.94
N ARG A 35 -1.33 -29.55 5.20
CA ARG A 35 -0.43 -29.05 6.24
C ARG A 35 1.00 -29.49 5.97
N SER A 36 1.23 -30.73 5.53
CA SER A 36 2.55 -31.23 5.15
C SER A 36 3.07 -30.54 3.88
N ARG A 37 2.23 -30.25 2.88
CA ARG A 37 2.61 -29.39 1.73
C ARG A 37 2.96 -27.96 2.13
N ARG A 38 2.39 -27.43 3.22
CA ARG A 38 2.77 -26.12 3.77
C ARG A 38 4.05 -26.19 4.58
N SER A 39 4.30 -27.26 5.34
CA SER A 39 5.50 -27.40 6.18
C SER A 39 6.72 -27.90 5.41
N SER A 40 6.54 -28.67 4.32
CA SER A 40 7.62 -29.12 3.43
C SER A 40 7.95 -28.09 2.35
N ARG A 41 7.26 -26.96 2.33
CA ARG A 41 7.67 -25.81 1.53
C ARG A 41 8.80 -25.13 2.31
N PRO A 42 10.08 -25.32 1.91
CA PRO A 42 11.14 -24.59 2.58
C PRO A 42 10.83 -23.10 2.42
N THR A 43 11.12 -22.31 3.44
CA THR A 43 10.97 -20.84 3.44
C THR A 43 11.70 -20.15 2.26
N THR A 44 12.50 -20.90 1.50
CA THR A 44 13.14 -20.52 0.23
C THR A 44 12.32 -20.77 -1.04
N ALA A 45 11.14 -21.41 -0.99
CA ALA A 45 10.28 -21.72 -2.15
C ALA A 45 9.02 -20.83 -2.28
N ALA A 46 9.02 -19.69 -1.60
CA ALA A 46 8.14 -18.55 -1.93
C ALA A 46 8.70 -17.69 -3.09
N SER A 47 9.91 -17.97 -3.59
CA SER A 47 10.61 -17.16 -4.59
C SER A 47 10.77 -17.79 -5.99
N LYS A 48 10.18 -18.97 -6.28
CA LYS A 48 10.32 -19.64 -7.60
C LYS A 48 9.05 -19.63 -8.46
N GLY A 49 8.44 -18.45 -8.64
CA GLY A 49 7.98 -18.07 -9.99
C GLY A 49 9.15 -17.38 -10.70
N PRO A 50 9.09 -17.02 -11.99
CA PRO A 50 10.04 -16.05 -12.52
C PRO A 50 9.78 -14.74 -11.77
N ALA A 51 10.51 -14.55 -10.68
CA ALA A 51 10.41 -13.39 -9.83
C ALA A 51 10.83 -12.22 -10.70
N GLY A 52 9.89 -11.32 -10.98
CA GLY A 52 10.26 -9.98 -11.36
C GLY A 52 11.26 -9.47 -10.31
N PRO A 53 12.30 -8.72 -10.73
CA PRO A 53 13.40 -8.33 -9.88
C PRO A 53 12.91 -7.75 -8.55
N ASP A 54 13.42 -8.26 -7.43
CA ASP A 54 13.10 -7.71 -6.11
C ASP A 54 13.56 -6.25 -6.07
N LEU A 55 12.60 -5.32 -6.08
CA LEU A 55 12.85 -3.89 -6.14
C LEU A 55 13.60 -3.37 -4.90
N ARG A 56 13.73 -4.17 -3.83
CA ARG A 56 14.57 -3.87 -2.67
C ARG A 56 16.05 -4.12 -2.91
N GLN A 57 16.39 -5.04 -3.83
CA GLN A 57 17.75 -5.49 -4.08
C GLN A 57 18.26 -5.09 -5.47
N VAL A 58 17.35 -4.85 -6.42
CA VAL A 58 17.72 -4.53 -7.79
C VAL A 58 17.86 -3.03 -7.99
N ASN A 59 19.05 -2.63 -8.43
CA ASN A 59 19.31 -1.27 -8.84
C ASN A 59 18.38 -0.95 -10.03
N VAL A 60 17.41 -0.05 -9.82
CA VAL A 60 16.42 0.32 -10.83
C VAL A 60 17.08 0.86 -12.11
N LYS A 61 18.30 1.40 -12.01
CA LYS A 61 19.11 1.84 -13.16
C LYS A 61 19.67 0.67 -13.98
N ALA A 62 19.80 -0.53 -13.42
CA ALA A 62 20.23 -1.73 -14.14
C ALA A 62 19.08 -2.43 -14.90
N LEU A 63 17.82 -2.03 -14.68
CA LEU A 63 16.65 -2.60 -15.35
C LEU A 63 16.58 -2.18 -16.82
N THR A 64 16.13 -3.10 -17.68
CA THR A 64 15.85 -2.82 -19.09
C THR A 64 14.70 -1.80 -19.22
N PRO A 65 14.63 -1.01 -20.31
CA PRO A 65 13.56 -0.03 -20.50
C PRO A 65 12.15 -0.65 -20.45
N GLU A 66 11.99 -1.90 -20.89
CA GLU A 66 10.72 -2.63 -20.77
C GLU A 66 10.36 -2.98 -19.32
N GLN A 67 11.34 -3.36 -18.50
CA GLN A 67 11.15 -3.63 -17.07
C GLN A 67 10.86 -2.34 -16.30
N ARG A 68 11.52 -1.22 -16.65
CA ARG A 68 11.23 0.10 -16.05
C ARG A 68 9.83 0.62 -16.34
N ARG A 69 9.22 0.22 -17.47
CA ARG A 69 7.81 0.53 -17.80
C ARG A 69 6.83 -0.25 -16.94
N LYS A 70 7.22 -1.37 -16.33
CA LYS A 70 6.37 -2.18 -15.44
C LYS A 70 6.43 -1.77 -13.97
N LEU A 71 7.30 -0.82 -13.63
CA LEU A 71 7.39 -0.29 -12.27
C LEU A 71 6.14 0.50 -11.91
N PRO A 72 5.65 0.38 -10.65
CA PRO A 72 4.55 1.19 -10.16
C PRO A 72 4.90 2.68 -10.23
N GLY A 73 3.91 3.52 -10.51
CA GLY A 73 4.10 4.97 -10.62
C GLY A 73 4.54 5.46 -12.00
N ARG A 74 4.02 4.89 -13.10
CA ARG A 74 4.28 5.41 -14.46
C ARG A 74 3.96 6.90 -14.61
N PHE A 75 2.89 7.34 -13.94
CA PHE A 75 2.38 8.71 -13.95
C PHE A 75 2.72 9.48 -12.69
N SER A 76 3.52 8.92 -11.77
CA SER A 76 3.78 9.56 -10.47
C SER A 76 4.44 10.93 -10.60
N GLY A 77 5.33 11.13 -11.58
CA GLY A 77 5.94 12.44 -11.83
C GLY A 77 4.92 13.51 -12.28
N ALA A 78 4.06 13.17 -13.25
CA ALA A 78 3.02 14.10 -13.73
C ALA A 78 1.99 14.41 -12.64
N LEU A 79 1.56 13.38 -11.91
CA LEU A 79 0.64 13.54 -10.78
C LEU A 79 1.27 14.34 -9.65
N MET A 80 2.55 14.15 -9.33
CA MET A 80 3.28 14.95 -8.35
C MET A 80 3.27 16.44 -8.74
N ILE A 81 3.58 16.77 -10.00
CA ILE A 81 3.57 18.17 -10.48
C ILE A 81 2.17 18.77 -10.38
N ALA A 82 1.14 18.04 -10.81
CA ALA A 82 -0.25 18.47 -10.66
C ALA A 82 -0.61 18.72 -9.19
N THR A 83 -0.14 17.84 -8.29
CA THR A 83 -0.38 17.96 -6.84
C THR A 83 0.27 19.23 -6.28
N VAL A 84 1.52 19.52 -6.66
CA VAL A 84 2.20 20.77 -6.27
C VAL A 84 1.43 21.99 -6.77
N PHE A 85 0.97 21.96 -8.01
CA PHE A 85 0.18 23.05 -8.59
C PHE A 85 -1.11 23.32 -7.78
N PHE A 86 -1.86 22.28 -7.42
CA PHE A 86 -3.06 22.42 -6.58
C PHE A 86 -2.73 22.95 -5.18
N ILE A 87 -1.63 22.52 -4.57
CA ILE A 87 -1.19 23.03 -3.26
C ILE A 87 -0.91 24.53 -3.33
N VAL A 88 -0.22 24.99 -4.38
CA VAL A 88 0.10 26.41 -4.55
C VAL A 88 -1.16 27.23 -4.81
N LEU A 89 -2.09 26.74 -5.64
CA LEU A 89 -3.36 27.44 -5.88
C LEU A 89 -4.19 27.57 -4.59
N GLN A 90 -4.24 26.52 -3.77
CA GLN A 90 -4.96 26.57 -2.50
C GLN A 90 -4.29 27.47 -1.46
N ALA A 91 -2.96 27.58 -1.50
CA ALA A 91 -2.22 28.50 -0.65
C ALA A 91 -2.48 29.98 -0.97
N ALA A 92 -3.00 30.27 -2.17
CA ALA A 92 -3.40 31.61 -2.60
C ALA A 92 -4.88 31.93 -2.32
N VAL A 93 -5.67 30.96 -1.82
CA VAL A 93 -7.08 31.19 -1.50
C VAL A 93 -7.20 32.16 -0.32
N PRO A 94 -8.06 33.20 -0.42
CA PRO A 94 -8.29 34.14 0.66
C PRO A 94 -8.77 33.47 1.95
N PRO A 95 -8.37 33.99 3.13
CA PRO A 95 -8.74 33.41 4.41
C PRO A 95 -10.25 33.46 4.70
N GLU A 96 -10.93 34.48 4.20
CA GLU A 96 -12.39 34.68 4.29
C GLU A 96 -13.19 33.50 3.70
N GLU A 97 -12.62 32.82 2.70
CA GLU A 97 -13.23 31.67 2.03
C GLU A 97 -12.71 30.32 2.56
N SER A 98 -11.77 30.36 3.51
CA SER A 98 -11.14 29.16 4.05
C SER A 98 -12.05 28.47 5.07
N SER A 99 -12.46 27.24 4.76
CA SER A 99 -13.19 26.35 5.67
C SER A 99 -12.28 25.23 6.18
N VAL A 100 -12.75 24.52 7.21
CA VAL A 100 -12.08 23.31 7.70
C VAL A 100 -11.99 22.26 6.58
N VAL A 101 -13.04 22.14 5.75
CA VAL A 101 -13.12 21.18 4.64
C VAL A 101 -12.08 21.48 3.56
N THR A 102 -11.95 22.75 3.16
CA THR A 102 -10.93 23.16 2.17
C THR A 102 -9.52 22.93 2.71
N SER A 103 -9.31 23.19 4.01
CA SER A 103 -8.02 22.95 4.68
C SER A 103 -7.66 21.46 4.75
N LEU A 104 -8.63 20.59 5.04
CA LEU A 104 -8.44 19.14 5.01
C LEU A 104 -8.15 18.64 3.59
N THR A 105 -8.85 19.20 2.60
CA THR A 105 -8.66 18.87 1.19
C THR A 105 -7.24 19.22 0.74
N GLY A 106 -6.76 20.41 1.13
CA GLY A 106 -5.37 20.81 0.91
C GLY A 106 -4.35 19.92 1.59
N ALA A 107 -4.58 19.55 2.85
CA ALA A 107 -3.74 18.58 3.55
C ALA A 107 -3.70 17.21 2.84
N GLY A 108 -4.83 16.80 2.22
CA GLY A 108 -4.89 15.62 1.36
C GLY A 108 -3.95 15.70 0.15
N PHE A 109 -3.80 16.87 -0.46
CA PHE A 109 -2.82 17.07 -1.53
C PHE A 109 -1.38 16.95 -1.03
N PHE A 110 -1.05 17.39 0.17
CA PHE A 110 0.29 17.14 0.74
C PHE A 110 0.58 15.65 0.94
N LEU A 111 -0.43 14.86 1.34
CA LEU A 111 -0.32 13.41 1.40
C LEU A 111 -0.07 12.79 0.02
N LEU A 112 -0.84 13.21 -0.98
CA LEU A 112 -0.65 12.78 -2.36
C LEU A 112 0.74 13.17 -2.89
N PHE A 113 1.24 14.35 -2.51
CA PHE A 113 2.57 14.80 -2.88
C PHE A 113 3.64 13.86 -2.31
N GLY A 114 3.58 13.57 -1.01
CA GLY A 114 4.50 12.63 -0.36
C GLY A 114 4.48 11.25 -1.03
N TYR A 115 3.28 10.76 -1.34
CA TYR A 115 3.06 9.48 -2.01
C TYR A 115 3.68 9.44 -3.42
N PHE A 116 3.31 10.39 -4.29
CA PHE A 116 3.79 10.40 -5.66
C PHE A 116 5.27 10.76 -5.78
N SER A 117 5.77 11.64 -4.91
CA SER A 117 7.18 12.03 -4.86
C SER A 117 8.08 10.84 -4.54
N VAL A 118 7.73 10.02 -3.53
CA VAL A 118 8.50 8.80 -3.23
C VAL A 118 8.45 7.80 -4.39
N LEU A 119 7.27 7.55 -4.97
CA LEU A 119 7.14 6.65 -6.11
C LEU A 119 7.98 7.11 -7.31
N PHE A 120 7.98 8.42 -7.58
CA PHE A 120 8.80 9.01 -8.65
C PHE A 120 10.30 8.82 -8.39
N GLN A 121 10.77 9.08 -7.18
CA GLN A 121 12.20 8.95 -6.86
C GLN A 121 12.68 7.50 -6.79
N LEU A 122 11.87 6.59 -6.25
CA LEU A 122 12.17 5.16 -6.26
C LEU A 122 12.21 4.62 -7.70
N ARG A 123 11.35 5.10 -8.59
CA ARG A 123 11.39 4.76 -10.01
C ARG A 123 12.63 5.29 -10.73
N GLN A 124 13.25 6.37 -10.24
CA GLN A 124 14.55 6.84 -10.73
C GLN A 124 15.74 6.05 -10.15
N GLY A 125 15.49 5.11 -9.22
CA GLY A 125 16.53 4.36 -8.53
C GLY A 125 17.32 5.17 -7.52
N ARG A 126 16.72 6.22 -6.94
CA ARG A 126 17.37 7.01 -5.89
C ARG A 126 17.27 6.28 -4.54
N PRO A 127 18.39 5.95 -3.87
CA PRO A 127 18.35 5.25 -2.59
C PRO A 127 17.77 6.12 -1.47
N ASN A 128 17.93 7.44 -1.57
CA ASN A 128 17.48 8.42 -0.57
C ASN A 128 16.11 9.02 -0.89
N ALA A 129 15.20 8.22 -1.48
CA ALA A 129 13.90 8.70 -1.94
C ALA A 129 13.06 9.36 -0.84
N ILE A 130 13.00 8.76 0.37
CA ILE A 130 12.27 9.35 1.50
C ILE A 130 12.91 10.69 1.88
N THR A 131 14.22 10.72 2.11
CA THR A 131 14.92 11.93 2.56
C THR A 131 14.70 13.08 1.58
N MET A 132 14.83 12.81 0.27
CA MET A 132 14.59 13.82 -0.76
C MET A 132 13.12 14.25 -0.84
N THR A 133 12.16 13.35 -0.60
CA THR A 133 10.75 13.73 -0.52
C THR A 133 10.46 14.56 0.74
N LEU A 134 11.09 14.27 1.87
CA LEU A 134 10.96 15.08 3.08
C LEU A 134 11.56 16.48 2.90
N VAL A 135 12.74 16.59 2.28
CA VAL A 135 13.37 17.88 1.99
C VAL A 135 12.51 18.71 1.03
N THR A 136 12.04 18.11 -0.07
CA THR A 136 11.19 18.84 -1.04
C THR A 136 9.80 19.14 -0.47
N GLY A 137 9.26 18.26 0.37
CA GLY A 137 8.02 18.50 1.10
C GLY A 137 8.15 19.61 2.14
N ALA A 138 9.27 19.67 2.88
CA ALA A 138 9.56 20.75 3.80
C ALA A 138 9.69 22.09 3.04
N ALA A 139 10.41 22.11 1.92
CA ALA A 139 10.50 23.28 1.07
C ALA A 139 9.12 23.73 0.56
N LEU A 140 8.25 22.78 0.18
CA LEU A 140 6.88 23.08 -0.25
C LEU A 140 6.04 23.65 0.90
N THR A 141 6.09 23.07 2.10
CA THR A 141 5.39 23.60 3.28
C THR A 141 5.87 24.99 3.65
N LEU A 142 7.17 25.26 3.55
CA LEU A 142 7.74 26.59 3.78
C LEU A 142 7.32 27.57 2.69
N GLY A 143 7.24 27.14 1.44
CA GLY A 143 6.73 27.95 0.34
C GLY A 143 5.26 28.35 0.55
N VAL A 144 4.42 27.41 1.00
CA VAL A 144 3.04 27.68 1.39
C VAL A 144 2.96 28.61 2.60
N LEU A 145 3.82 28.41 3.60
CA LEU A 145 3.90 29.31 4.75
C LEU A 145 4.28 30.74 4.33
N ALA A 146 5.24 30.87 3.40
CA ALA A 146 5.70 32.14 2.87
C ALA A 146 4.58 32.92 2.14
N THR A 147 3.59 32.25 1.54
CA THR A 147 2.46 32.97 0.91
C THR A 147 1.62 33.76 1.90
N ARG A 148 1.62 33.39 3.19
CA ARG A 148 0.93 34.16 4.25
C ARG A 148 1.77 35.30 4.82
N PHE A 149 3.09 35.23 4.71
CA PHE A 149 3.99 36.31 5.13
C PHE A 149 4.19 37.37 4.05
N PHE A 150 4.21 36.97 2.78
CA PHE A 150 4.47 37.88 1.65
C PHE A 150 3.24 38.13 0.76
N GLY A 151 2.14 37.41 0.95
CA GLY A 151 0.92 37.58 0.17
C GLY A 151 -0.03 38.62 0.76
N THR A 152 -1.06 38.95 -0.02
CA THR A 152 -2.12 39.91 0.34
C THR A 152 -3.05 39.37 1.44
N ALA A 153 -3.04 38.06 1.66
CA ALA A 153 -3.76 37.37 2.73
C ALA A 153 -2.91 37.32 4.01
N THR A 154 -2.74 38.47 4.67
CA THR A 154 -1.99 38.56 5.93
C THR A 154 -2.82 38.00 7.08
N GLY A 155 -2.36 36.90 7.70
CA GLY A 155 -2.99 36.30 8.87
C GLY A 155 -2.73 34.80 8.99
N LEU A 156 -2.42 34.34 10.20
CA LEU A 156 -2.32 32.92 10.57
C LEU A 156 -3.66 32.47 11.16
N ASP A 157 -4.61 32.14 10.29
CA ASP A 157 -5.87 31.56 10.73
C ASP A 157 -5.68 30.11 11.19
N LEU A 158 -6.53 29.67 12.12
CA LEU A 158 -6.51 28.30 12.63
C LEU A 158 -6.63 27.27 11.49
N ASN A 159 -7.44 27.56 10.47
CA ASN A 159 -7.60 26.73 9.27
C ASN A 159 -6.29 26.58 8.48
N PHE A 160 -5.53 27.67 8.35
CA PHE A 160 -4.23 27.66 7.70
C PHE A 160 -3.19 26.89 8.51
N VAL A 161 -3.19 27.04 9.83
CA VAL A 161 -2.32 26.25 10.72
C VAL A 161 -2.64 24.75 10.61
N ILE A 162 -3.93 24.38 10.54
CA ILE A 162 -4.37 23.00 10.31
C ILE A 162 -3.85 22.50 8.96
N LEU A 163 -4.02 23.27 7.88
CA LEU A 163 -3.49 22.92 6.55
C LEU A 163 -1.98 22.60 6.61
N VAL A 164 -1.18 23.45 7.25
CA VAL A 164 0.28 23.29 7.31
C VAL A 164 0.68 22.12 8.21
N LEU A 165 0.11 21.99 9.41
CA LEU A 165 0.47 20.92 10.35
C LEU A 165 -0.01 19.54 9.86
N VAL A 166 -1.27 19.44 9.45
CA VAL A 166 -1.84 18.19 8.90
C VAL A 166 -1.20 17.90 7.55
N GLY A 167 -0.90 18.92 6.75
CA GLY A 167 -0.16 18.78 5.50
C GLY A 167 1.24 18.22 5.70
N ALA A 168 2.01 18.78 6.64
CA ALA A 168 3.35 18.29 6.97
C ALA A 168 3.33 16.83 7.45
N ALA A 169 2.40 16.47 8.33
CA ALA A 169 2.18 15.08 8.72
C ALA A 169 1.74 14.21 7.53
N GLY A 170 0.92 14.76 6.64
CA GLY A 170 0.47 14.16 5.39
C GLY A 170 1.64 13.82 4.46
N VAL A 171 2.61 14.71 4.28
CA VAL A 171 3.82 14.45 3.49
C VAL A 171 4.55 13.22 4.02
N VAL A 172 4.75 13.14 5.34
CA VAL A 172 5.42 12.01 5.99
C VAL A 172 4.63 10.73 5.76
N GLY A 173 3.32 10.74 6.06
CA GLY A 173 2.44 9.58 5.87
C GLY A 173 2.39 9.11 4.41
N GLY A 174 2.24 10.05 3.48
CA GLY A 174 2.27 9.81 2.04
C GLY A 174 3.58 9.18 1.59
N ALA A 175 4.72 9.69 2.07
CA ALA A 175 6.03 9.14 1.75
C ALA A 175 6.18 7.68 2.20
N TYR A 176 5.71 7.35 3.42
CA TYR A 176 5.69 5.96 3.90
C TYR A 176 4.77 5.07 3.08
N LEU A 177 3.56 5.55 2.76
CA LEU A 177 2.61 4.82 1.90
C LEU A 177 3.19 4.56 0.50
N GLY A 178 3.83 5.56 -0.12
CA GLY A 178 4.46 5.42 -1.44
C GLY A 178 5.57 4.38 -1.43
N ARG A 179 6.38 4.36 -0.37
CA ARG A 179 7.42 3.33 -0.17
C ARG A 179 6.81 1.94 0.02
N LEU A 180 5.76 1.82 0.83
CA LEU A 180 5.08 0.55 1.07
C LEU A 180 4.48 0.00 -0.21
N VAL A 181 3.77 0.82 -0.98
CA VAL A 181 3.17 0.40 -2.26
C VAL A 181 4.23 0.00 -3.27
N PHE A 182 5.35 0.73 -3.35
CA PHE A 182 6.44 0.38 -4.26
C PHE A 182 7.03 -1.01 -3.99
N TYR A 183 7.17 -1.38 -2.71
CA TYR A 183 7.73 -2.68 -2.31
C TYR A 183 6.69 -3.79 -2.16
N ALA A 184 5.41 -3.45 -1.95
CA ALA A 184 4.32 -4.41 -1.87
C ALA A 184 3.72 -4.75 -3.25
N ALA A 185 4.01 -3.95 -4.29
CA ALA A 185 3.55 -4.23 -5.64
C ALA A 185 4.06 -5.61 -6.09
N PRO A 186 3.16 -6.58 -6.38
CA PRO A 186 3.57 -7.89 -6.82
C PRO A 186 4.37 -7.77 -8.13
N PRO A 187 5.47 -8.54 -8.30
CA PRO A 187 6.17 -8.56 -9.57
C PRO A 187 5.17 -8.96 -10.65
N GLN A 188 4.87 -8.04 -11.57
CA GLN A 188 3.86 -8.25 -12.61
C GLN A 188 4.26 -9.49 -13.43
N ARG A 189 3.54 -10.59 -13.19
CA ARG A 189 3.69 -11.85 -13.92
C ARG A 189 3.27 -11.63 -15.37
N ARG A 190 4.09 -12.17 -16.29
CA ARG A 190 3.68 -12.45 -17.66
C ARG A 190 2.50 -13.41 -17.66
#